data_AF-A0A9P5HHD5-F1
#
_entry.id   AF-A0A9P5HHD5-F1
#
_cell.length_a   1.000
_cell.length_b   1.000
_cell.length_c   1.000
_cell.angle_alpha   90.00
_cell.angle_beta   90.00
_cell.angle_gamma   90.00
#
_symmetry.space_group_name_H-M   'P 1'
#
loop_
_entity.id
_entity.type
_entity.pdbx_description
1 polymer ?
#
loop_
_entity_poly.entity_id
_entity_poly.type
_entity_poly.pdbx_seq_one_letter_code
_entity_poly.pdbx_strand_id
1 'polypeptide(L)'
;MFQAAQIQQDVQNVCQLGTDGYTLAFGYAPLLRVYLLLATGAVARQAVEWKTWAQQTLKLGRDYFGHLVGTVSLEAVDILFLLSMCLKLNDEVTSAWSTLGLCISCCYSLGINRLGVPQSSKKLSADEDFGRQKWWAIYSYEKLFSFELGYASSIMDDCYDKIDMGPSQSKESDMSDIMASFARALSQVSRRCVQARQSEELAGAERMDLAIAEKVKATGESCLQLLQWANSLPPNYRFEFPVVYLSSGF
;
A
#
# COMPACT_ATOMS: atom_id res chain seq x y z
N MET A 1 -5.14 1.40 -9.29
CA MET A 1 -6.23 1.31 -8.30
C MET A 1 -7.46 2.12 -8.72
N PHE A 2 -7.29 3.38 -9.12
CA PHE A 2 -8.36 4.24 -9.63
C PHE A 2 -8.01 4.74 -11.03
N GLN A 3 -8.97 4.75 -11.96
CA GLN A 3 -8.77 5.38 -13.25
C GLN A 3 -8.92 6.89 -13.10
N ALA A 4 -7.92 7.67 -13.52
CA ALA A 4 -7.96 9.14 -13.43
C ALA A 4 -9.20 9.72 -14.14
N ALA A 5 -9.57 9.18 -15.30
CA ALA A 5 -10.76 9.58 -16.03
C ALA A 5 -12.06 9.31 -15.24
N GLN A 6 -12.17 8.16 -14.58
CA GLN A 6 -13.34 7.81 -13.77
C GLN A 6 -13.45 8.71 -12.54
N ILE A 7 -12.34 8.97 -11.85
CA ILE A 7 -12.33 9.89 -10.70
C ILE A 7 -12.78 11.28 -11.14
N GLN A 8 -12.23 11.77 -12.25
CA GLN A 8 -12.57 13.10 -12.76
C GLN A 8 -14.06 13.19 -13.11
N GLN A 9 -14.60 12.16 -13.73
CA GLN A 9 -16.03 12.06 -14.01
C GLN A 9 -16.87 12.03 -12.72
N ASP A 10 -16.47 11.23 -11.72
CA ASP A 10 -17.20 11.14 -10.45
C ASP A 10 -17.21 12.48 -9.71
N VAL A 11 -16.08 13.19 -9.66
CA VAL A 11 -15.97 14.53 -9.06
C VAL A 11 -16.85 15.53 -9.83
N GLN A 12 -16.81 15.51 -11.16
CA GLN A 12 -17.67 16.36 -11.98
C GLN A 12 -19.15 16.10 -11.72
N ASN A 13 -19.55 14.84 -11.65
CA ASN A 13 -20.93 14.43 -11.36
C ASN A 13 -21.37 14.93 -9.97
N VAL A 14 -20.51 14.84 -8.95
CA VAL A 14 -20.80 15.39 -7.61
C VAL A 14 -20.98 16.91 -7.66
N CYS A 15 -20.12 17.63 -8.40
CA CYS A 15 -20.24 19.08 -8.55
C CYS A 15 -21.51 19.51 -9.30
N GLN A 16 -21.97 18.73 -10.27
CA GLN A 16 -23.16 19.04 -11.08
C GLN A 16 -24.47 18.69 -10.36
N LEU A 17 -24.54 17.52 -9.73
CA LEU A 17 -25.76 16.99 -9.12
C LEU A 17 -25.93 17.42 -7.65
N GLY A 18 -24.87 17.91 -7.02
CA GLY A 18 -24.82 18.08 -5.57
C GLY A 18 -24.75 16.75 -4.83
N THR A 19 -24.60 16.81 -3.51
CA THR A 19 -24.42 15.64 -2.63
C THR A 19 -25.64 14.73 -2.65
N ASP A 20 -26.82 15.33 -2.55
CA ASP A 20 -28.09 14.61 -2.43
C ASP A 20 -28.49 14.01 -3.77
N GLY A 21 -28.33 14.76 -4.87
CA GLY A 21 -28.57 14.28 -6.22
C GLY A 21 -27.63 13.15 -6.62
N TYR A 22 -26.34 13.26 -6.26
CA TYR A 22 -25.37 12.19 -6.51
C TYR A 22 -25.67 10.93 -5.68
N THR A 23 -26.02 11.09 -4.40
CA THR A 23 -26.38 9.94 -3.54
C THR A 23 -27.63 9.23 -4.05
N LEU A 24 -28.63 9.97 -4.56
CA LEU A 24 -29.82 9.39 -5.16
C LEU A 24 -29.52 8.64 -6.47
N ALA A 25 -28.59 9.14 -7.27
CA ALA A 25 -28.26 8.57 -8.58
C ALA A 25 -27.30 7.37 -8.49
N PHE A 26 -26.31 7.42 -7.59
CA PHE A 26 -25.20 6.47 -7.55
C PHE A 26 -25.07 5.74 -6.20
N GLY A 27 -25.68 6.27 -5.14
CA GLY A 27 -25.59 5.72 -3.78
C GLY A 27 -24.57 6.42 -2.89
N TYR A 28 -24.56 6.02 -1.62
CA TYR A 28 -23.72 6.65 -0.59
C TYR A 28 -22.25 6.20 -0.66
N ALA A 29 -21.99 4.93 -1.00
CA ALA A 29 -20.64 4.38 -1.05
C ALA A 29 -19.76 5.06 -2.13
N PRO A 30 -20.24 5.32 -3.36
CA PRO A 30 -19.43 6.04 -4.35
C PRO A 30 -19.13 7.48 -3.92
N LEU A 31 -20.08 8.14 -3.25
CA LEU A 31 -19.89 9.50 -2.72
C LEU A 31 -18.79 9.50 -1.64
N LEU A 32 -18.87 8.55 -0.70
CA LEU A 32 -17.88 8.41 0.36
C LEU A 32 -16.48 8.12 -0.20
N ARG A 33 -16.39 7.29 -1.25
CA ARG A 33 -15.13 7.04 -1.96
C ARG A 33 -14.53 8.32 -2.53
N VAL A 34 -15.32 9.16 -3.20
CA VAL A 34 -14.88 10.46 -3.73
C VAL A 34 -14.40 11.38 -2.61
N TYR A 35 -15.16 11.44 -1.51
CA TYR A 35 -14.80 12.29 -0.37
C TYR A 35 -13.49 11.86 0.28
N LEU A 36 -13.31 10.56 0.55
CA LEU A 36 -12.06 10.05 1.13
C LEU A 36 -10.87 10.26 0.20
N LEU A 37 -11.06 10.15 -1.11
CA LEU A 37 -10.01 10.43 -2.08
C LEU A 37 -9.56 11.90 -2.03
N LEU A 38 -10.52 12.83 -2.04
CA LEU A 38 -10.25 14.26 -1.90
C LEU A 38 -9.62 14.58 -0.53
N ALA A 39 -10.10 13.96 0.55
CA ALA A 39 -9.55 14.14 1.90
C ALA A 39 -8.10 13.63 1.99
N THR A 40 -7.81 12.46 1.41
CA THR A 40 -6.44 11.93 1.30
C THR A 40 -5.53 12.93 0.58
N GLY A 41 -5.97 13.46 -0.57
CA GLY A 41 -5.22 14.44 -1.34
C GLY A 41 -5.00 15.76 -0.60
N ALA A 42 -6.02 16.27 0.09
CA ALA A 42 -5.94 17.48 0.89
C ALA A 42 -4.93 17.36 2.03
N VAL A 43 -4.97 16.25 2.78
CA VAL A 43 -4.05 16.01 3.91
C VAL A 43 -2.63 15.78 3.40
N ALA A 44 -2.45 15.01 2.33
CA ALA A 44 -1.13 14.76 1.72
C ALA A 44 -0.45 16.05 1.23
N ARG A 45 -1.23 17.03 0.77
CA ARG A 45 -0.72 18.36 0.33
C ARG A 45 -0.59 19.37 1.46
N GLN A 46 -0.87 18.97 2.70
CA GLN A 46 -0.89 19.85 3.88
C GLN A 46 -1.77 21.10 3.67
N ALA A 47 -2.88 20.95 2.93
CA ALA A 47 -3.78 22.06 2.63
C ALA A 47 -4.58 22.45 3.89
N VAL A 48 -4.10 23.47 4.61
CA VAL A 48 -4.64 23.89 5.92
C VAL A 48 -6.14 24.19 5.87
N GLU A 49 -6.59 24.82 4.79
CA GLU A 49 -7.99 25.17 4.53
C GLU A 49 -8.92 23.95 4.41
N TRP A 50 -8.41 22.78 4.04
CA TRP A 50 -9.19 21.54 3.89
C TRP A 50 -9.15 20.65 5.12
N LYS A 51 -8.38 21.00 6.16
CA LYS A 51 -8.16 20.14 7.34
C LYS A 51 -9.47 19.77 8.04
N THR A 52 -10.31 20.76 8.33
CA THR A 52 -11.59 20.54 9.03
C THR A 52 -12.52 19.65 8.21
N TRP A 53 -12.58 19.88 6.90
CA TRP A 53 -13.41 19.08 6.00
C TRP A 53 -12.89 17.64 5.87
N ALA A 54 -11.57 17.43 5.80
CA ALA A 54 -10.96 16.11 5.79
C ALA A 54 -11.25 15.34 7.08
N GLN A 55 -11.22 16.00 8.24
CA GLN A 55 -11.59 15.41 9.53
C GLN A 55 -13.08 15.01 9.59
N GLN A 56 -13.97 15.85 9.07
CA GLN A 56 -15.39 15.53 8.97
C GLN A 56 -15.64 14.33 8.04
N THR A 57 -14.93 14.29 6.91
CA THR A 57 -14.98 13.16 5.96
C THR A 57 -14.48 11.86 6.59
N LEU A 58 -13.40 11.92 7.37
CA LEU A 58 -12.90 10.79 8.15
C LEU A 58 -13.94 10.27 9.15
N LYS A 59 -14.63 11.17 9.84
CA LYS A 59 -15.72 10.82 10.76
C LYS A 59 -16.85 10.09 10.03
N LEU A 60 -17.29 10.62 8.88
CA LEU A 60 -18.28 9.97 8.03
C LEU A 60 -17.84 8.56 7.60
N GLY A 61 -16.57 8.40 7.22
CA GLY A 61 -16.00 7.09 6.87
C GLY A 61 -16.04 6.08 8.02
N ARG A 62 -15.84 6.53 9.27
CA ARG A 62 -15.98 5.70 10.46
C ARG A 62 -17.41 5.31 10.75
N ASP A 63 -18.32 6.26 10.64
CA ASP A 63 -19.74 6.00 10.87
C ASP A 63 -20.29 4.98 9.85
N TYR A 64 -19.74 4.99 8.63
CA TYR A 64 -20.09 4.03 7.58
C TYR A 64 -19.35 2.68 7.67
N PHE A 65 -18.33 2.57 8.54
CA PHE A 65 -17.43 1.42 8.61
C PHE A 65 -18.16 0.08 8.84
N GLY A 66 -19.16 0.08 9.72
CA GLY A 66 -19.96 -1.12 10.00
C GLY A 66 -20.67 -1.67 8.76
N HIS A 67 -21.14 -0.80 7.87
CA HIS A 67 -21.79 -1.19 6.62
C HIS A 67 -20.79 -1.78 5.61
N LEU A 68 -19.57 -1.24 5.57
CA LEU A 68 -18.49 -1.73 4.71
C LEU A 68 -18.07 -3.15 5.09
N VAL A 69 -17.94 -3.43 6.39
CA VAL A 69 -17.57 -4.76 6.88
C VAL A 69 -18.69 -5.78 6.60
N GLY A 70 -19.96 -5.36 6.71
CA GLY A 70 -21.10 -6.23 6.42
C GLY A 70 -21.30 -6.59 4.95
N THR A 71 -20.74 -5.78 4.03
CA THR A 71 -20.97 -5.93 2.58
C THR A 71 -19.64 -5.98 1.83
N VAL A 72 -19.09 -7.18 1.65
CA VAL A 72 -17.82 -7.38 0.94
C VAL A 72 -18.01 -7.10 -0.56
N SER A 73 -17.46 -5.99 -1.05
CA SER A 73 -17.49 -5.58 -2.46
C SER A 73 -16.18 -4.89 -2.87
N LEU A 74 -15.93 -4.75 -4.18
CA LEU A 74 -14.77 -3.99 -4.69
C LEU A 74 -14.80 -2.52 -4.26
N GLU A 75 -15.99 -1.96 -4.09
CA GLU A 75 -16.17 -0.61 -3.57
C GLU A 75 -15.82 -0.51 -2.09
N ALA A 76 -16.19 -1.52 -1.29
CA ALA A 76 -15.79 -1.58 0.11
C ALA A 76 -14.25 -1.64 0.25
N VAL A 77 -13.57 -2.38 -0.63
CA VAL A 77 -12.09 -2.41 -0.70
C VAL A 77 -11.52 -1.02 -0.96
N ASP A 78 -12.07 -0.30 -1.94
CA ASP A 78 -11.61 1.07 -2.27
C ASP A 78 -11.77 2.03 -1.09
N ILE A 79 -12.93 2.00 -0.44
CA ILE A 79 -13.25 2.87 0.69
C ILE A 79 -12.39 2.52 1.90
N LEU A 80 -12.25 1.24 2.25
CA LEU A 80 -11.42 0.80 3.38
C LEU A 80 -9.95 1.14 3.17
N PHE A 81 -9.43 0.98 1.94
CA PHE A 81 -8.06 1.36 1.61
C PHE A 81 -7.84 2.86 1.76
N LEU A 82 -8.71 3.71 1.18
CA LEU A 82 -8.62 5.16 1.31
C LEU A 82 -8.77 5.61 2.76
N LEU A 83 -9.69 4.99 3.52
CA LEU A 83 -9.88 5.27 4.94
C LEU A 83 -8.62 4.96 5.74
N SER A 84 -7.97 3.81 5.48
CA SER A 84 -6.67 3.48 6.09
C SER A 84 -5.62 4.55 5.80
N MET A 85 -5.52 5.03 4.55
CA MET A 85 -4.56 6.08 4.19
C MET A 85 -4.88 7.40 4.93
N CYS A 86 -6.14 7.82 4.95
CA CYS A 86 -6.56 9.01 5.69
C CYS A 86 -6.23 8.92 7.19
N LEU A 87 -6.50 7.77 7.81
CA LEU A 87 -6.18 7.52 9.22
C LEU A 87 -4.67 7.63 9.49
N LYS A 88 -3.84 7.00 8.64
CA LYS A 88 -2.38 7.09 8.73
C LYS A 88 -1.90 8.54 8.62
N LEU A 89 -2.44 9.28 7.65
CA LEU A 89 -2.08 10.70 7.42
C LEU A 89 -2.51 11.62 8.57
N ASN A 90 -3.45 11.20 9.42
CA ASN A 90 -3.87 11.91 10.62
C ASN A 90 -3.26 11.33 11.91
N ASP A 91 -2.18 10.55 11.79
CA ASP A 91 -1.43 9.96 12.91
C ASP A 91 -2.23 8.92 13.74
N GLU A 92 -3.34 8.40 13.18
CA GLU A 92 -4.14 7.35 13.81
C GLU A 92 -3.68 5.97 13.36
N VAL A 93 -2.41 5.69 13.61
CA VAL A 93 -1.65 4.54 13.07
C VAL A 93 -2.31 3.19 13.39
N THR A 94 -2.72 2.95 14.63
CA THR A 94 -3.34 1.67 15.04
C THR A 94 -4.67 1.43 14.31
N SER A 95 -5.49 2.48 14.18
CA SER A 95 -6.76 2.43 13.46
C SER A 95 -6.54 2.21 11.97
N ALA A 96 -5.53 2.87 11.40
CA ALA A 96 -5.12 2.69 10.01
C ALA A 96 -4.71 1.24 9.73
N TRP A 97 -3.81 0.67 10.53
CA TRP A 97 -3.35 -0.71 10.38
C TRP A 97 -4.49 -1.72 10.48
N SER A 98 -5.37 -1.56 11.47
CA SER A 98 -6.55 -2.42 11.64
C SER A 98 -7.51 -2.33 10.46
N THR A 99 -7.74 -1.11 9.94
CA THR A 99 -8.57 -0.87 8.75
C THR A 99 -7.96 -1.51 7.50
N LEU A 100 -6.65 -1.42 7.33
CA LEU A 100 -5.94 -2.09 6.23
C LEU A 100 -6.08 -3.62 6.32
N GLY A 101 -5.99 -4.21 7.51
CA GLY A 101 -6.19 -5.65 7.71
C GLY A 101 -7.57 -6.13 7.26
N LEU A 102 -8.61 -5.34 7.51
CA LEU A 102 -9.96 -5.62 7.01
C LEU A 102 -10.06 -5.48 5.49
N CYS A 103 -9.45 -4.43 4.92
CA CYS A 103 -9.35 -4.26 3.47
C CYS A 103 -8.72 -5.49 2.80
N ILE A 104 -7.61 -5.99 3.35
CA ILE A 104 -6.91 -7.20 2.88
C ILE A 104 -7.81 -8.43 3.01
N SER A 105 -8.53 -8.56 4.12
CA SER A 105 -9.50 -9.66 4.34
C SER A 105 -10.63 -9.64 3.31
N CYS A 106 -11.15 -8.45 2.96
CA CYS A 106 -12.11 -8.28 1.87
C CYS A 106 -11.51 -8.68 0.52
N CYS A 107 -10.25 -8.32 0.25
CA CYS A 107 -9.56 -8.71 -0.97
C CYS A 107 -9.42 -10.23 -1.11
N TYR A 108 -9.05 -10.93 -0.03
CA TYR A 108 -9.01 -12.39 0.00
C TYR A 108 -10.38 -13.01 -0.26
N SER A 109 -11.43 -12.46 0.35
CA SER A 109 -12.81 -12.93 0.21
C SER A 109 -13.33 -12.77 -1.22
N LEU A 110 -12.96 -11.68 -1.91
CA LEU A 110 -13.28 -11.43 -3.31
C LEU A 110 -12.38 -12.21 -4.28
N GLY A 111 -11.29 -12.81 -3.79
CA GLY A 111 -10.33 -13.54 -4.61
C GLY A 111 -9.48 -12.66 -5.53
N ILE A 112 -9.43 -11.34 -5.34
CA ILE A 112 -8.61 -10.43 -6.17
C ILE A 112 -7.11 -10.62 -5.94
N ASN A 113 -6.74 -11.26 -4.83
CA ASN A 113 -5.38 -11.69 -4.53
C ASN A 113 -4.92 -12.90 -5.37
N ARG A 114 -5.84 -13.56 -6.08
CA ARG A 114 -5.52 -14.74 -6.90
C ARG A 114 -4.74 -14.28 -8.11
N LEU A 115 -3.47 -14.65 -8.12
CA LEU A 115 -2.56 -14.46 -9.23
C LEU A 115 -2.95 -15.47 -10.30
N GLY A 116 -3.86 -15.09 -11.19
CA GLY A 116 -4.19 -15.92 -12.34
C GLY A 116 -2.90 -16.22 -13.09
N VAL A 117 -2.53 -17.51 -13.15
CA VAL A 117 -1.53 -17.99 -14.10
C VAL A 117 -2.00 -17.50 -15.47
N PRO A 118 -1.21 -16.73 -16.21
CA PRO A 118 -1.56 -16.42 -17.58
C PRO A 118 -1.53 -17.77 -18.30
N GLN A 119 -2.69 -18.42 -18.41
CA GLN A 119 -2.86 -19.45 -19.40
C GLN A 119 -2.67 -18.73 -20.73
N SER A 120 -1.46 -18.90 -21.27
CA SER A 120 -1.05 -18.55 -22.61
C SER A 120 -2.28 -18.53 -23.52
N SER A 121 -2.65 -17.33 -24.01
CA SER A 121 -3.71 -17.00 -24.98
C SER A 121 -5.02 -16.34 -24.53
N LYS A 122 -5.37 -16.25 -23.24
CA LYS A 122 -6.58 -15.47 -22.84
C LYS A 122 -6.22 -14.08 -22.31
N LYS A 123 -6.64 -13.03 -23.03
CA LYS A 123 -6.69 -11.67 -22.49
C LYS A 123 -7.56 -11.70 -21.22
N LEU A 124 -7.03 -11.17 -20.13
CA LEU A 124 -7.80 -10.93 -18.91
C LEU A 124 -8.99 -10.03 -19.26
N SER A 125 -10.11 -10.23 -18.59
CA SER A 125 -11.20 -9.27 -18.66
C SER A 125 -10.76 -7.95 -18.02
N ALA A 126 -11.34 -6.82 -18.46
CA ALA A 126 -11.02 -5.51 -17.91
C ALA A 126 -11.15 -5.49 -16.38
N ASP A 127 -12.18 -6.17 -15.84
CA ASP A 127 -12.44 -6.25 -14.41
C ASP A 127 -11.37 -7.05 -13.64
N GLU A 128 -10.85 -8.12 -14.22
CA GLU A 128 -9.74 -8.90 -13.63
C GLU A 128 -8.43 -8.09 -13.61
N ASP A 129 -8.16 -7.30 -14.66
CA ASP A 129 -7.02 -6.40 -14.72
C ASP A 129 -7.12 -5.29 -13.66
N PHE A 130 -8.31 -4.72 -13.44
CA PHE A 130 -8.52 -3.75 -12.36
C PHE A 130 -8.35 -4.37 -10.98
N GLY A 131 -8.90 -5.55 -10.74
CA GLY A 131 -8.73 -6.28 -9.49
C GLY A 131 -7.25 -6.53 -9.17
N ARG A 132 -6.47 -6.94 -10.18
CA ARG A 132 -5.03 -7.15 -10.07
C ARG A 132 -4.27 -5.87 -9.75
N GLN A 133 -4.56 -4.76 -10.42
CA GLN A 133 -3.94 -3.47 -10.12
C GLN A 133 -4.28 -2.96 -8.72
N LYS A 134 -5.52 -3.15 -8.26
CA LYS A 134 -5.93 -2.82 -6.89
C LYS A 134 -5.15 -3.65 -5.88
N TRP A 135 -5.03 -4.97 -6.11
CA TRP A 135 -4.24 -5.85 -5.26
C TRP A 135 -2.78 -5.40 -5.16
N TRP A 136 -2.11 -5.09 -6.27
CA TRP A 136 -0.71 -4.63 -6.23
C TRP A 136 -0.50 -3.30 -5.49
N ALA A 137 -1.47 -2.39 -5.56
CA ALA A 137 -1.45 -1.15 -4.78
C ALA A 137 -1.57 -1.44 -3.28
N ILE A 138 -2.52 -2.30 -2.90
CA ILE A 138 -2.75 -2.70 -1.50
C ILE A 138 -1.54 -3.46 -0.94
N TYR A 139 -1.01 -4.42 -1.71
CA TYR A 139 0.20 -5.16 -1.39
C TYR A 139 1.37 -4.22 -1.13
N SER A 140 1.65 -3.31 -2.07
CA SER A 140 2.78 -2.39 -1.95
C SER A 140 2.66 -1.45 -0.74
N TYR A 141 1.45 -0.94 -0.49
CA TYR A 141 1.16 -0.11 0.66
C TYR A 141 1.31 -0.88 1.98
N GLU A 142 0.83 -2.13 2.05
CA GLU A 142 0.96 -2.97 3.23
C GLU A 142 2.43 -3.25 3.58
N LYS A 143 3.27 -3.57 2.59
CA LYS A 143 4.71 -3.78 2.81
C LYS A 143 5.40 -2.54 3.33
N LEU A 144 5.09 -1.38 2.76
CA LEU A 144 5.61 -0.11 3.24
C LEU A 144 5.16 0.17 4.67
N PHE A 145 3.87 0.01 4.95
CA PHE A 145 3.32 0.35 6.24
C PHE A 145 3.79 -0.62 7.34
N SER A 146 3.87 -1.91 7.05
CA SER A 146 4.44 -2.93 7.93
C SER A 146 5.91 -2.63 8.25
N PHE A 147 6.69 -2.22 7.25
CA PHE A 147 8.09 -1.85 7.42
C PHE A 147 8.25 -0.61 8.31
N GLU A 148 7.49 0.47 8.05
CA GLU A 148 7.53 1.69 8.86
C GLU A 148 7.17 1.46 10.33
N LEU A 149 6.21 0.56 10.60
CA LEU A 149 5.78 0.23 11.96
C LEU A 149 6.64 -0.84 12.64
N GLY A 150 7.55 -1.48 11.91
CA GLY A 150 8.26 -2.66 12.40
C GLY A 150 7.34 -3.85 12.70
N TYR A 151 6.17 -3.91 12.05
CA TYR A 151 5.22 -5.00 12.19
C TYR A 151 5.60 -6.16 11.26
N ALA A 152 5.14 -7.37 11.60
CA ALA A 152 5.18 -8.49 10.68
C ALA A 152 4.11 -8.29 9.61
N SER A 153 4.49 -8.46 8.35
CA SER A 153 3.55 -8.34 7.23
C SER A 153 2.48 -9.43 7.30
N SER A 154 1.25 -9.01 7.03
CA SER A 154 0.05 -9.85 6.98
C SER A 154 -0.09 -10.61 5.65
N ILE A 155 0.61 -10.17 4.60
CA ILE A 155 0.58 -10.80 3.28
C ILE A 155 1.84 -11.65 3.09
N MET A 156 1.68 -12.95 2.83
CA MET A 156 2.82 -13.84 2.56
C MET A 156 3.35 -13.67 1.13
N ASP A 157 4.67 -13.71 0.95
CA ASP A 157 5.33 -13.44 -0.34
C ASP A 157 5.45 -14.66 -1.25
N ASP A 158 5.26 -15.87 -0.73
CA ASP A 158 5.61 -17.13 -1.40
C ASP A 158 4.93 -17.32 -2.77
N CYS A 159 3.78 -16.67 -2.97
CA CYS A 159 3.04 -16.67 -4.22
C CYS A 159 3.50 -15.59 -5.22
N TYR A 160 4.22 -14.57 -4.77
CA TYR A 160 4.54 -13.34 -5.52
C TYR A 160 5.98 -13.28 -6.03
N ASP A 161 6.88 -14.09 -5.47
CA ASP A 161 8.29 -14.21 -5.88
C ASP A 161 8.45 -14.83 -7.28
N LYS A 162 7.43 -15.55 -7.77
CA LYS A 162 7.44 -16.26 -9.07
C LYS A 162 6.74 -15.50 -10.20
N ILE A 163 6.20 -14.32 -9.92
CA ILE A 163 5.45 -13.56 -10.91
C ILE A 163 6.41 -12.68 -11.68
N ASP A 164 6.68 -13.09 -12.91
CA ASP A 164 7.25 -12.23 -13.92
C ASP A 164 6.19 -11.19 -14.30
N MET A 165 6.41 -9.94 -13.89
CA MET A 165 5.62 -8.81 -14.37
C MET A 165 6.05 -8.60 -15.82
N GLY A 166 5.39 -9.30 -16.74
CA GLY A 166 5.81 -9.37 -18.14
C GLY A 166 6.02 -7.99 -18.77
N PRO A 167 6.80 -7.91 -19.87
CA PRO A 167 7.17 -6.64 -20.48
C PRO A 167 5.93 -5.89 -20.94
N SER A 168 5.69 -4.74 -20.33
CA SER A 168 4.49 -3.95 -20.54
C SER A 168 4.79 -2.72 -21.39
N GLN A 169 3.86 -2.33 -22.27
CA GLN A 169 4.10 -1.32 -23.31
C GLN A 169 3.78 0.13 -22.87
N SER A 170 3.51 0.38 -21.58
CA SER A 170 3.07 1.70 -21.07
C SER A 170 3.88 2.19 -19.85
N LYS A 171 4.11 3.51 -19.77
CA LYS A 171 4.83 4.17 -18.66
C LYS A 171 4.17 4.00 -17.28
N GLU A 172 2.85 3.81 -17.23
CA GLU A 172 2.13 3.49 -15.98
C GLU A 172 2.46 2.10 -15.46
N SER A 173 2.76 1.15 -16.35
CA SER A 173 3.20 -0.18 -15.95
C SER A 173 4.59 -0.14 -15.32
N ASP A 174 5.51 0.67 -15.85
CA ASP A 174 6.86 0.80 -15.32
C ASP A 174 6.85 1.22 -13.83
N MET A 175 5.99 2.18 -13.46
CA MET A 175 5.87 2.61 -12.06
C MET A 175 5.24 1.53 -11.18
N SER A 176 4.24 0.80 -11.67
CA SER A 176 3.65 -0.33 -10.93
C SER A 176 4.67 -1.43 -10.66
N ASP A 177 5.53 -1.73 -11.64
CA ASP A 177 6.58 -2.74 -11.53
C ASP A 177 7.68 -2.31 -10.56
N ILE A 178 8.07 -1.03 -10.61
CA ILE A 178 8.98 -0.42 -9.63
C ILE A 178 8.39 -0.52 -8.22
N MET A 179 7.13 -0.14 -8.02
CA MET A 179 6.49 -0.20 -6.70
C MET A 179 6.36 -1.64 -6.18
N ALA A 180 6.04 -2.60 -7.05
CA ALA A 180 6.00 -4.02 -6.70
C ALA A 180 7.40 -4.54 -6.32
N SER A 181 8.44 -4.16 -7.06
CA SER A 181 9.83 -4.53 -6.72
C SER A 181 10.27 -3.91 -5.39
N PHE A 182 9.89 -2.67 -5.11
CA PHE A 182 10.17 -1.99 -3.86
C PHE A 182 9.47 -2.68 -2.69
N ALA A 183 8.20 -3.00 -2.85
CA ALA A 183 7.41 -3.73 -1.85
C ALA A 183 8.03 -5.08 -1.50
N ARG A 184 8.54 -5.83 -2.48
CA ARG A 184 9.29 -7.07 -2.24
C ARG A 184 10.58 -6.82 -1.46
N ALA A 185 11.36 -5.79 -1.82
CA ALA A 185 12.57 -5.42 -1.11
C ALA A 185 12.26 -5.08 0.37
N LEU A 186 11.24 -4.26 0.62
CA LEU A 186 10.77 -3.92 1.98
C LEU A 186 10.30 -5.15 2.76
N SER A 187 9.60 -6.07 2.11
CA SER A 187 9.14 -7.31 2.75
C SER A 187 10.31 -8.20 3.19
N GLN A 188 11.33 -8.33 2.34
CA GLN A 188 12.53 -9.10 2.65
C GLN A 188 13.33 -8.48 3.81
N VAL A 189 13.48 -7.15 3.80
CA VAL A 189 14.11 -6.41 4.90
C VAL A 189 13.31 -6.54 6.20
N SER A 190 11.99 -6.33 6.14
CA SER A 190 11.09 -6.44 7.30
C SER A 190 11.18 -7.82 7.95
N ARG A 191 11.17 -8.90 7.15
CA ARG A 191 11.35 -10.27 7.67
C ARG A 191 12.65 -10.44 8.45
N ARG A 192 13.76 -9.93 7.94
CA ARG A 192 15.07 -10.00 8.62
C ARG A 192 15.07 -9.23 9.92
N CYS A 193 14.52 -8.01 9.93
CA CYS A 193 14.40 -7.20 11.14
C CYS A 193 13.55 -7.91 12.21
N VAL A 194 12.43 -8.51 11.83
CA VAL A 194 11.56 -9.27 12.74
C VAL A 194 12.29 -10.50 13.28
N GLN A 195 13.00 -11.26 12.44
CA GLN A 195 13.77 -12.42 12.88
C GLN A 195 14.90 -12.04 13.84
N ALA A 196 15.64 -10.97 13.56
CA ALA A 196 16.70 -10.48 14.44
C ALA A 196 16.14 -10.00 15.78
N ARG A 197 14.96 -9.36 15.79
CA ARG A 197 14.25 -8.98 17.00
C ARG A 197 13.80 -10.21 17.81
N GLN A 198 13.19 -11.20 17.16
CA GLN A 198 12.78 -12.44 17.83
C GLN A 198 13.98 -13.19 18.42
N SER A 199 15.12 -13.19 17.71
CA SER A 199 16.37 -13.78 18.20
C SER A 199 16.84 -13.10 19.48
N GLU A 200 16.75 -11.77 19.58
CA GLU A 200 17.04 -11.01 20.80
C GLU A 200 16.06 -11.31 21.93
N GLU A 201 14.76 -11.33 21.66
CA GLU A 201 13.73 -11.61 22.68
C GLU A 201 13.89 -13.02 23.27
N LEU A 202 14.36 -13.98 22.46
CA LEU A 202 14.65 -15.36 22.88
C LEU A 202 16.06 -15.51 23.48
N ALA A 203 16.96 -14.56 23.23
CA ALA A 203 18.30 -14.58 23.79
C ALA A 203 18.25 -14.15 25.25
N GLY A 204 18.38 -15.12 26.16
CA GLY A 204 18.73 -14.82 27.55
C GLY A 204 20.09 -14.12 27.65
N ALA A 205 20.45 -13.70 28.87
CA ALA A 205 21.68 -12.93 29.13
C ALA A 205 22.97 -13.56 28.56
N GLU A 206 23.06 -14.90 28.49
CA GLU A 206 24.22 -15.62 27.95
C GLU A 206 24.38 -15.56 26.43
N ARG A 207 23.32 -15.23 25.68
CA ARG A 207 23.34 -15.19 24.19
C ARG A 207 23.16 -13.78 23.63
N MET A 208 23.22 -12.77 24.50
CA MET A 208 23.02 -11.37 24.12
C MET A 208 24.03 -10.92 23.05
N ASP A 209 25.31 -11.30 23.18
CA ASP A 209 26.35 -10.93 22.22
C ASP A 209 26.07 -11.48 20.81
N LEU A 210 25.52 -12.70 20.72
CA LEU A 210 25.12 -13.32 19.46
C LEU A 210 23.90 -12.62 18.85
N ALA A 211 22.93 -12.24 19.68
CA ALA A 211 21.76 -11.48 19.23
C ALA A 211 22.13 -10.06 18.74
N ILE A 212 23.08 -9.40 19.42
CA ILE A 212 23.63 -8.11 18.99
C ILE A 212 24.35 -8.26 17.64
N ALA A 213 25.22 -9.26 17.51
CA ALA A 213 25.93 -9.53 16.26
C ALA A 213 24.95 -9.80 15.09
N GLU A 214 23.90 -10.59 15.34
CA GLU A 214 22.86 -10.87 14.35
C GLU A 214 22.06 -9.62 13.97
N LYS A 215 21.74 -8.74 14.92
CA LYS A 215 21.09 -7.45 14.62
C LYS A 215 21.96 -6.54 13.76
N VAL A 216 23.24 -6.40 14.11
CA VAL A 216 24.19 -5.59 13.33
C VAL A 216 24.30 -6.14 11.91
N LYS A 217 24.45 -7.46 11.78
CA LYS A 217 24.49 -8.15 10.48
C LYS A 217 23.19 -7.93 9.69
N ALA A 218 22.03 -8.18 10.29
CA ALA A 218 20.73 -8.01 9.64
C ALA A 218 20.50 -6.57 9.17
N THR A 219 20.95 -5.57 9.95
CA THR A 219 20.89 -4.15 9.57
C THR A 219 21.79 -3.87 8.36
N GLY A 220 23.04 -4.32 8.40
CA GLY A 220 24.00 -4.14 7.30
C GLY A 220 23.53 -4.78 6.00
N GLU A 221 23.07 -6.03 6.06
CA GLU A 221 22.53 -6.75 4.90
C GLU A 221 21.26 -6.11 4.35
N SER A 222 20.39 -5.58 5.23
CA SER A 222 19.19 -4.85 4.83
C SER A 222 19.52 -3.55 4.09
N CYS A 223 20.50 -2.78 4.58
CA CYS A 223 20.98 -1.58 3.89
C CYS A 223 21.55 -1.91 2.51
N LEU A 224 22.39 -2.94 2.41
CA LEU A 224 22.95 -3.39 1.13
C LEU A 224 21.86 -3.82 0.15
N GLN A 225 20.83 -4.52 0.63
CA GLN A 225 19.71 -4.97 -0.20
C GLN A 225 18.88 -3.80 -0.75
N LEU A 226 18.59 -2.78 0.07
CA LEU A 226 17.90 -1.57 -0.39
C LEU A 226 18.74 -0.78 -1.40
N LEU A 227 20.06 -0.70 -1.20
CA LEU A 227 20.99 -0.08 -2.14
C LEU A 227 21.04 -0.86 -3.47
N GLN A 228 21.10 -2.18 -3.42
CA GLN A 228 21.07 -3.03 -4.61
C GLN A 228 19.77 -2.86 -5.39
N TRP A 229 18.63 -2.84 -4.69
CA TRP A 229 17.34 -2.54 -5.31
C TRP A 229 17.35 -1.15 -5.97
N ALA A 230 17.80 -0.11 -5.27
CA ALA A 230 17.86 1.25 -5.80
C ALA A 230 18.74 1.35 -7.06
N ASN A 231 19.87 0.64 -7.09
CA ASN A 231 20.77 0.58 -8.24
C ASN A 231 20.21 -0.23 -9.42
N SER A 232 19.27 -1.15 -9.17
CA SER A 232 18.59 -1.94 -10.20
C SER A 232 17.56 -1.13 -10.99
N LEU A 233 17.18 0.05 -10.52
CA LEU A 233 16.18 0.89 -11.16
C LEU A 233 16.64 1.41 -12.54
N PRO A 234 15.68 1.62 -13.47
CA PRO A 234 15.96 2.27 -14.75
C PRO A 234 16.60 3.66 -14.55
N PRO A 235 17.44 4.15 -15.48
CA PRO A 235 18.23 5.38 -15.30
C PRO A 235 17.39 6.61 -14.94
N ASN A 236 16.17 6.71 -15.46
CA ASN A 236 15.23 7.80 -15.20
C ASN A 236 14.57 7.76 -13.81
N TYR A 237 14.74 6.67 -13.06
CA TYR A 237 14.23 6.49 -11.70
C TYR A 237 15.35 6.25 -10.68
N ARG A 238 16.62 6.27 -11.10
CA ARG A 238 17.74 6.16 -10.18
C ARG A 238 17.83 7.42 -9.32
N PHE A 239 17.98 7.21 -8.03
CA PHE A 239 18.31 8.29 -7.12
C PHE A 239 19.73 8.78 -7.43
N GLU A 240 19.89 10.09 -7.65
CA GLU A 240 21.20 10.73 -7.57
C GLU A 240 21.60 10.78 -6.09
N PHE A 241 22.04 9.66 -5.54
CA PHE A 241 22.68 9.69 -4.23
C PHE A 241 24.03 10.41 -4.40
N PRO A 242 24.33 11.48 -3.63
CA PRO A 242 25.71 11.86 -3.48
C PRO A 242 26.42 10.66 -2.87
N VAL A 243 27.32 10.05 -3.64
CA VAL A 243 28.23 9.03 -3.14
C VAL A 243 29.02 9.70 -2.02
N VAL A 244 28.60 9.48 -0.77
CA VAL A 244 29.45 9.77 0.38
C VAL A 244 30.56 8.74 0.28
N TYR A 245 31.68 9.15 -0.31
CA TYR A 245 32.92 8.40 -0.30
C TYR A 245 33.26 8.07 1.15
N LEU A 246 32.96 6.84 1.59
CA LEU A 246 33.72 6.20 2.66
C LEU A 246 35.04 5.72 2.06
N SER A 247 35.85 6.68 1.59
CA SER A 247 37.24 6.47 1.23
C SER A 247 38.08 7.60 1.83
N SER A 248 38.48 7.44 3.09
CA SER A 248 39.84 7.71 3.58
C SER A 248 39.84 7.81 5.12
N GLY A 249 40.61 6.94 5.77
CA GLY A 249 41.20 7.23 7.09
C GLY A 249 40.83 6.30 8.24
N PHE A 250 41.29 5.05 8.21
CA PHE A 250 41.96 4.40 9.34
C PHE A 250 43.12 3.56 8.82
#